data_AF-A0A2N5K8T1-F1
#
_entry.id   AF-A0A2N5K8T1-F1
#
_cell.length_a   1.000
_cell.length_b   1.000
_cell.length_c   1.000
_cell.angle_alpha   90.00
_cell.angle_beta   90.00
_cell.angle_gamma   90.00
#
_symmetry.space_group_name_H-M   'P 1'
#
loop_
_entity.id
_entity.type
_entity.pdbx_description
1 polymer ?
#
loop_
_entity_poly.entity_id
_entity_poly.type
_entity_poly.pdbx_seq_one_letter_code
_entity_poly.pdbx_strand_id
1 'polypeptide(L)'
;MLRLNRYLLGLVVWLSFFFNIERLDLDVTDPDLFNIASPIYVAVVAVVALGLLIPQRKKIPSWQMQVLGGLAFVVARLVSDRPAWGGAYTYISLFELSSVLFSAALAHTVGTLCVEFVEMVRALLFVDMDGRVYQREQAESSIKREMQFARRANRPLSIMVIDVDANAIPLAMQAAEKEVQQVLAKRHRLVAVTRLVARSLRRTDFVVDQTDDGRIVLVMPEMGKAQTISTLARLNQRVQERLGFSLRFGVASFPDQGVTFEELAYQAESALKPVLHERRGEDPGEAGSVTENLAVVEVPAVKQVVRTSERSG
;
A
#
# COMPACT_ATOMS: atom_id res chain seq x y z
N MET A 1 2.57 -13.09 4.48
CA MET A 1 1.69 -13.35 5.64
C MET A 1 1.95 -14.71 6.30
N LEU A 2 1.92 -15.84 5.57
CA LEU A 2 2.16 -17.18 6.17
C LEU A 2 3.48 -17.33 6.94
N ARG A 3 4.56 -16.68 6.49
CA ARG A 3 5.85 -16.70 7.19
C ARG A 3 5.80 -15.98 8.55
N LEU A 4 5.21 -14.78 8.62
CA LEU A 4 5.08 -14.02 9.87
C LEU A 4 4.28 -14.82 10.92
N ASN A 5 3.14 -15.38 10.52
CA ASN A 5 2.32 -16.19 11.43
C ASN A 5 3.08 -17.41 11.96
N ARG A 6 3.86 -18.10 11.11
CA ARG A 6 4.67 -19.25 11.53
C ARG A 6 5.74 -18.87 12.55
N TYR A 7 6.44 -17.76 12.36
CA TYR A 7 7.49 -17.33 13.30
C TYR A 7 6.90 -16.74 14.59
N LEU A 8 5.78 -16.02 14.52
CA LEU A 8 5.08 -15.52 15.70
C LEU A 8 4.55 -16.68 16.54
N LEU A 9 3.90 -17.66 15.91
CA LEU A 9 3.44 -18.87 16.60
C LEU A 9 4.64 -19.66 17.15
N GLY A 10 5.73 -19.78 16.39
CA GLY A 10 6.97 -20.39 16.86
C GLY A 10 7.55 -19.70 18.10
N LEU A 11 7.58 -18.36 18.13
CA LEU A 11 8.02 -17.59 19.28
C LEU A 11 7.11 -17.79 20.49
N VAL A 12 5.79 -17.76 20.31
CA VAL A 12 4.83 -17.96 21.40
C VAL A 12 4.93 -19.37 21.97
N VAL A 13 4.98 -20.39 21.11
CA VAL A 13 5.14 -21.80 21.53
C VAL A 13 6.47 -21.99 22.24
N TRP A 14 7.56 -21.42 21.71
CA TRP A 14 8.88 -21.47 22.33
C TRP A 14 8.90 -20.85 23.72
N LEU A 15 8.36 -19.63 23.87
CA LEU A 15 8.31 -18.96 25.16
C LEU A 15 7.41 -19.70 26.15
N SER A 16 6.26 -20.19 25.69
CA SER A 16 5.38 -21.02 26.53
C SER A 16 6.11 -22.26 27.03
N PHE A 17 6.82 -22.98 26.15
CA PHE A 17 7.64 -24.12 26.54
C PHE A 17 8.73 -23.71 27.54
N PHE A 18 9.51 -22.67 27.24
CA PHE A 18 10.63 -22.21 28.07
C PHE A 18 10.21 -21.77 29.48
N PHE A 19 9.09 -21.06 29.62
CA PHE A 19 8.59 -20.60 30.93
C PHE A 19 7.82 -21.68 31.71
N ASN A 20 7.37 -22.75 31.05
CA ASN A 20 6.66 -23.84 31.71
C ASN A 20 7.53 -25.09 31.93
N ILE A 21 8.77 -25.11 31.43
CA ILE A 21 9.64 -26.28 31.56
C ILE A 21 9.92 -26.66 33.02
N GLU A 22 10.02 -25.66 33.91
CA GLU A 22 10.19 -25.87 35.36
C GLU A 22 8.90 -26.41 36.03
N ARG A 23 7.73 -26.13 35.44
CA ARG A 23 6.43 -26.62 35.93
C ARG A 23 6.06 -28.00 35.41
N LEU A 24 6.72 -28.44 34.34
CA LEU A 24 6.67 -29.83 33.90
C LEU A 24 7.52 -30.60 34.90
N ASP A 25 6.95 -30.81 36.09
CA ASP A 25 7.49 -31.59 37.20
C ASP A 25 7.62 -33.05 36.73
N LEU A 26 8.60 -33.29 35.87
CA LEU A 26 9.02 -34.60 35.45
C LEU A 26 9.61 -35.18 36.72
N ASP A 27 8.92 -36.18 37.27
CA ASP A 27 9.15 -36.92 38.52
C ASP A 27 10.56 -37.58 38.54
N VAL A 28 11.58 -36.74 38.48
CA VAL A 28 13.00 -37.08 38.33
C VAL A 28 13.65 -36.76 39.67
N THR A 29 14.40 -37.73 40.15
CA THR A 29 14.93 -37.90 41.51
C THR A 29 15.80 -36.74 42.05
N ASP A 30 16.14 -35.74 41.24
CA ASP A 30 16.96 -34.58 41.63
C ASP A 30 16.30 -33.26 41.17
N PRO A 31 15.61 -32.53 42.06
CA PRO A 31 14.89 -31.29 41.73
C PRO A 31 15.79 -30.12 41.30
N ASP A 32 17.10 -30.21 41.56
CA ASP A 32 18.05 -29.15 41.21
C ASP A 32 18.56 -29.21 39.75
N LEU A 33 18.31 -30.30 39.03
CA LEU A 33 18.83 -30.49 37.65
C LEU A 33 18.08 -29.66 36.59
N PHE A 34 16.83 -29.28 36.85
CA PHE A 34 15.99 -28.55 35.88
C PHE A 34 15.65 -27.12 36.30
N ASN A 35 16.15 -26.67 37.45
CA ASN A 35 15.90 -25.32 37.93
C ASN A 35 16.76 -24.32 37.13
N ILE A 36 16.15 -23.50 36.29
CA ILE A 36 16.83 -22.45 35.52
C ILE A 36 17.00 -21.21 36.42
N ALA A 37 18.16 -20.56 36.37
CA ALA A 37 18.40 -19.42 37.26
C ALA A 37 17.45 -18.25 36.94
N SER A 38 16.82 -17.67 37.98
CA SER A 38 15.87 -16.56 37.84
C SER A 38 16.37 -15.38 36.99
N PRO A 39 17.65 -14.95 37.05
CA PRO A 39 18.18 -13.89 36.19
C PRO A 39 18.10 -14.18 34.68
N ILE A 40 18.09 -15.46 34.30
CA ILE A 40 18.11 -15.86 32.89
C ILE A 40 16.74 -15.71 32.26
N TYR A 41 15.67 -16.00 33.01
CA TYR A 41 14.32 -15.66 32.58
C TYR A 41 14.18 -14.16 32.29
N VAL A 42 14.72 -13.30 33.16
CA VAL A 42 14.74 -11.85 32.95
C VAL A 42 15.53 -11.48 31.70
N ALA A 43 16.69 -12.11 31.49
CA ALA A 43 17.49 -11.88 30.28
C ALA A 43 16.75 -12.29 29.00
N VAL A 44 16.05 -13.44 29.00
CA VAL A 44 15.23 -13.87 27.86
C VAL A 44 14.13 -12.84 27.57
N VAL A 45 13.37 -12.40 28.58
CA VAL A 45 12.33 -11.36 28.39
C VAL A 45 12.93 -10.08 27.83
N ALA A 46 14.04 -9.61 28.39
CA ALA A 46 14.71 -8.39 27.93
C ALA A 46 15.18 -8.50 26.48
N VAL A 47 15.82 -9.62 26.12
CA VAL A 47 16.30 -9.90 24.76
C VAL A 47 15.14 -10.01 23.78
N VAL A 48 14.03 -10.65 24.16
CA VAL A 48 12.84 -10.73 23.31
C VAL A 48 12.22 -9.35 23.10
N ALA A 49 12.06 -8.56 24.17
CA ALA A 49 11.53 -7.20 24.08
C ALA A 49 12.41 -6.31 23.18
N LEU A 50 13.73 -6.37 23.37
CA LEU A 50 14.69 -5.66 22.53
C LEU A 50 14.62 -6.16 21.08
N GLY A 51 14.52 -7.46 20.85
CA GLY A 51 14.43 -8.06 19.51
C GLY A 51 13.18 -7.65 18.74
N LEU A 52 12.08 -7.36 19.44
CA LEU A 52 10.84 -6.85 18.85
C LEU A 52 10.85 -5.33 18.63
N LEU A 53 11.53 -4.57 19.49
CA LEU A 53 11.54 -3.10 19.45
C LEU A 53 12.65 -2.51 18.58
N ILE A 54 13.84 -3.11 18.58
CA ILE A 54 15.03 -2.60 17.90
C ILE A 54 14.84 -2.53 16.36
N PRO A 55 14.32 -3.59 15.68
CA PRO A 55 14.12 -3.56 14.24
C PRO A 55 13.21 -2.40 13.78
N GLN A 56 12.29 -1.96 14.65
CA GLN A 56 11.38 -0.84 14.34
C GLN A 56 12.10 0.49 14.18
N ARG A 57 13.31 0.65 14.74
CA ARG A 57 14.08 1.89 14.68
C ARG A 57 15.30 1.80 13.76
N LYS A 58 15.92 0.63 13.62
CA LYS A 58 17.17 0.45 12.85
C LYS A 58 17.22 -0.93 12.19
N LYS A 59 17.67 -0.98 10.93
CA LYS A 59 17.95 -2.24 10.20
C LYS A 59 19.22 -2.89 10.73
N ILE A 60 19.12 -3.48 11.92
CA ILE A 60 20.22 -4.16 12.59
C ILE A 60 20.39 -5.56 12.00
N PRO A 61 21.62 -6.00 11.64
CA PRO A 61 21.85 -7.36 11.19
C PRO A 61 21.74 -8.37 12.34
N SER A 62 21.28 -9.58 12.04
CA SER A 62 21.02 -10.66 13.02
C SER A 62 22.19 -10.96 13.97
N TRP A 63 23.44 -10.86 13.51
CA TRP A 63 24.62 -11.12 14.36
C TRP A 63 24.74 -10.15 15.53
N GLN A 64 24.33 -8.87 15.38
CA GLN A 64 24.37 -7.90 16.48
C GLN A 64 23.36 -8.29 17.57
N MET A 65 22.22 -8.86 17.18
CA MET A 65 21.25 -9.37 18.15
C MET A 65 21.80 -10.57 18.92
N GLN A 66 22.58 -11.44 18.26
CA GLN A 66 23.24 -12.56 18.93
C GLN A 66 24.30 -12.09 19.93
N VAL A 67 25.09 -11.08 19.56
CA VAL A 67 26.05 -10.46 20.49
C VAL A 67 25.34 -9.84 21.69
N LEU A 68 24.21 -9.15 21.47
CA LEU A 68 23.40 -8.58 22.54
C LEU A 68 22.80 -9.67 23.45
N GLY A 69 22.31 -10.77 22.87
CA GLY A 69 21.82 -11.93 23.62
C GLY A 69 22.91 -12.61 24.44
N GLY A 70 24.10 -12.81 23.87
CA GLY A 70 25.26 -13.34 24.57
C GLY A 70 25.70 -12.43 25.72
N LEU A 71 25.72 -11.11 25.51
CA LEU A 71 26.02 -10.13 26.57
C LEU A 71 24.98 -10.20 27.69
N ALA A 72 23.69 -10.27 27.35
CA ALA A 72 22.62 -10.41 28.34
C ALA A 72 22.77 -11.70 29.15
N PHE A 73 23.16 -12.81 28.52
CA PHE A 73 23.47 -14.06 29.22
C PHE A 73 24.66 -13.90 30.18
N VAL A 74 25.76 -13.27 29.75
CA VAL A 74 26.92 -13.04 30.63
C VAL A 74 26.53 -12.19 31.83
N VAL A 75 25.77 -11.11 31.63
CA VAL A 75 25.29 -10.27 32.73
C VAL A 75 24.38 -11.04 33.68
N ALA A 76 23.43 -11.81 33.16
CA ALA A 76 22.56 -12.66 33.98
C ALA A 76 23.36 -13.71 34.76
N ARG A 77 24.44 -14.22 34.17
CA ARG A 77 25.33 -15.19 34.80
C ARG A 77 26.15 -14.59 35.93
N LEU A 78 26.64 -13.36 35.77
CA LEU A 78 27.41 -12.66 36.82
C LEU A 78 26.57 -12.36 38.08
N VAL A 79 25.25 -12.28 37.94
CA VAL A 79 24.31 -12.06 39.05
C VAL A 79 23.87 -13.37 39.70
N SER A 80 24.13 -14.52 39.06
CA SER A 80 23.71 -15.82 39.54
C SER A 80 24.81 -16.47 40.37
N ASP A 81 24.50 -16.89 41.60
CA ASP A 81 25.46 -17.53 42.53
C ASP A 81 25.85 -18.97 42.12
N ARG A 82 25.40 -19.46 40.96
CA ARG A 82 25.65 -20.82 40.49
C ARG A 82 26.99 -20.94 39.74
N PRO A 83 27.78 -22.00 39.97
CA PRO A 83 29.01 -22.25 39.21
C PRO A 83 28.71 -22.55 37.73
N ALA A 84 29.38 -21.86 36.81
CA ALA A 84 29.16 -22.01 35.35
C ALA A 84 29.72 -23.31 34.76
N TRP A 85 30.67 -23.93 35.47
CA TRP A 85 31.38 -25.11 35.00
C TRP A 85 31.44 -26.15 36.11
N GLY A 86 31.16 -27.40 35.78
CA GLY A 86 31.29 -28.54 36.68
C GLY A 86 30.09 -29.48 36.64
N GLY A 87 30.34 -30.77 36.35
CA GLY A 87 29.32 -31.81 36.36
C GLY A 87 28.06 -31.46 35.54
N ALA A 88 26.89 -31.59 36.16
CA ALA A 88 25.60 -31.31 35.54
C ALA A 88 25.39 -29.82 35.17
N TYR A 89 26.03 -28.88 35.88
CA TYR A 89 25.86 -27.44 35.66
C TYR A 89 26.36 -26.96 34.30
N THR A 90 27.30 -27.69 33.68
CA THR A 90 27.78 -27.39 32.33
C THR A 90 26.67 -27.57 31.29
N TYR A 91 25.86 -28.63 31.42
CA TYR A 91 24.75 -28.90 30.51
C TYR A 91 23.62 -27.87 30.68
N ILE A 92 23.32 -27.49 31.92
CA ILE A 92 22.34 -26.44 32.24
C ILE A 92 22.79 -25.10 31.66
N SER A 93 24.04 -24.70 31.88
CA SER A 93 24.57 -23.42 31.36
C SER A 93 24.57 -23.37 29.83
N LEU A 94 24.87 -24.49 29.16
CA LEU A 94 24.80 -24.60 27.70
C LEU A 94 23.36 -24.48 27.20
N PHE A 95 22.40 -25.11 27.90
CA PHE A 95 20.97 -25.00 27.59
C PHE A 95 20.46 -23.57 27.79
N GLU A 96 20.85 -22.91 28.89
CA GLU A 96 20.52 -21.53 29.20
C GLU A 96 21.03 -20.57 28.10
N LEU A 97 22.31 -20.70 27.73
CA LEU A 97 22.90 -19.90 26.66
C LEU A 97 22.19 -20.14 25.33
N SER A 98 21.96 -21.40 24.96
CA SER A 98 21.28 -21.77 23.72
C SER A 98 19.87 -21.20 23.67
N SER A 99 19.16 -21.25 24.80
CA SER A 99 17.81 -20.71 24.95
C SER A 99 17.76 -19.19 24.78
N VAL A 100 18.72 -18.46 25.35
CA VAL A 100 18.83 -16.99 25.19
C VAL A 100 19.13 -16.63 23.73
N LEU A 101 20.10 -17.27 23.10
CA LEU A 101 20.48 -17.01 21.70
C LEU A 101 19.35 -17.36 20.72
N PHE A 102 18.67 -18.48 20.96
CA PHE A 102 17.53 -18.91 20.15
C PHE A 102 16.35 -17.94 20.30
N SER A 103 16.06 -17.49 21.53
CA SER A 103 15.06 -16.45 21.78
C SER A 103 15.40 -15.14 21.08
N ALA A 104 16.68 -14.74 21.10
CA ALA A 104 17.17 -13.56 20.39
C ALA A 104 16.96 -13.66 18.86
N ALA A 105 17.29 -14.83 18.28
CA ALA A 105 17.13 -15.09 16.86
C ALA A 105 15.66 -15.01 16.42
N LEU A 106 14.78 -15.70 17.16
CA LEU A 106 13.34 -15.71 16.87
C LEU A 106 12.73 -14.32 17.02
N ALA A 107 13.01 -13.62 18.12
CA ALA A 107 12.47 -12.30 18.37
C ALA A 107 12.90 -11.29 17.29
N HIS A 108 14.17 -11.31 16.88
CA HIS A 108 14.67 -10.47 15.80
C HIS A 108 14.02 -10.78 14.45
N THR A 109 13.83 -12.07 14.13
CA THR A 109 13.17 -12.50 12.89
C THR A 109 11.72 -12.02 12.87
N VAL A 110 10.97 -12.20 13.96
CA VAL A 110 9.59 -11.71 14.09
C VAL A 110 9.54 -10.19 13.99
N GLY A 111 10.41 -9.48 14.72
CA GLY A 111 10.48 -8.02 14.69
C GLY A 111 10.74 -7.47 13.28
N THR A 112 11.67 -8.08 12.55
CA THR A 112 11.99 -7.67 11.17
C THR A 112 10.82 -7.94 10.22
N LEU A 113 10.19 -9.11 10.29
CA LEU A 113 9.01 -9.44 9.47
C LEU A 113 7.82 -8.51 9.75
N CYS A 114 7.64 -8.08 11.00
CA CYS A 114 6.63 -7.07 11.35
C CYS A 114 6.91 -5.72 10.70
N VAL A 115 8.17 -5.26 10.73
CA VAL A 115 8.56 -3.99 10.09
C VAL A 115 8.37 -4.05 8.58
N GLU A 116 8.83 -5.13 7.93
CA GLU A 116 8.63 -5.33 6.49
C GLU A 116 7.14 -5.34 6.11
N PHE A 117 6.30 -5.95 6.94
CA PHE A 117 4.87 -5.94 6.74
C PHE A 117 4.29 -4.52 6.84
N VAL A 118 4.65 -3.78 7.89
CA VAL A 118 4.20 -2.38 8.07
C VAL A 118 4.70 -1.49 6.93
N GLU A 119 5.95 -1.64 6.51
CA GLU A 119 6.52 -0.91 5.36
C GLU A 119 5.81 -1.25 4.06
N MET A 120 5.51 -2.54 3.81
CA MET A 120 4.70 -2.94 2.66
C MET A 120 3.31 -2.34 2.72
N VAL A 121 2.61 -2.42 3.84
CA VAL A 121 1.28 -1.83 4.01
C VAL A 121 1.35 -0.31 3.79
N ARG A 122 2.34 0.38 4.35
CA ARG A 122 2.56 1.80 4.12
C ARG A 122 2.83 2.09 2.64
N ALA A 123 3.70 1.31 2.01
CA ALA A 123 3.98 1.37 0.59
C ALA A 123 2.84 0.82 -0.28
N LEU A 124 1.73 0.34 0.27
CA LEU A 124 0.53 0.02 -0.49
C LEU A 124 -0.57 1.06 -0.24
N LEU A 125 -0.53 1.75 0.90
CA LEU A 125 -1.56 2.69 1.33
C LEU A 125 -1.19 4.16 1.10
N PHE A 126 0.09 4.50 1.02
CA PHE A 126 0.57 5.87 0.87
C PHE A 126 1.37 6.06 -0.43
N VAL A 127 1.13 7.18 -1.10
CA VAL A 127 1.87 7.61 -2.29
C VAL A 127 2.93 8.61 -1.84
N ASP A 128 4.12 8.15 -1.52
CA ASP A 128 5.26 9.04 -1.28
C ASP A 128 5.94 9.33 -2.62
N MET A 129 5.74 10.53 -3.18
CA MET A 129 6.20 10.89 -4.54
C MET A 129 6.61 12.36 -4.65
N ASP A 130 7.93 12.63 -4.74
CA ASP A 130 8.66 13.77 -5.33
C ASP A 130 8.01 15.18 -5.31
N GLY A 131 7.15 15.49 -4.34
CA GLY A 131 6.41 16.77 -4.26
C GLY A 131 5.39 17.02 -5.39
N ARG A 132 4.97 15.97 -6.12
CA ARG A 132 3.99 16.08 -7.24
C ARG A 132 2.59 15.58 -6.89
N VAL A 133 2.46 14.95 -5.73
CA VAL A 133 1.18 14.48 -5.19
C VAL A 133 0.93 15.30 -3.94
N TYR A 134 -0.06 16.17 -4.00
CA TYR A 134 -0.47 17.04 -2.91
C TYR A 134 -1.65 16.40 -2.18
N GLN A 135 -1.62 16.45 -0.85
CA GLN A 135 -2.85 16.24 -0.08
C GLN A 135 -3.83 17.39 -0.33
N ARG A 136 -5.12 17.15 -0.10
CA ARG A 136 -6.20 18.11 -0.38
C ARG A 136 -5.92 19.50 0.18
N GLU A 137 -5.47 19.58 1.42
CA GLU A 137 -5.19 20.83 2.14
C GLU A 137 -4.02 21.59 1.51
N GLN A 138 -2.99 20.87 1.06
CA GLN A 138 -1.81 21.47 0.43
C GLN A 138 -2.12 21.93 -1.00
N ALA A 139 -2.98 21.18 -1.70
CA ALA A 139 -3.32 21.41 -3.09
C ALA A 139 -4.08 22.73 -3.32
N GLU A 140 -4.90 23.19 -2.36
CA GLU A 140 -5.71 24.39 -2.52
C GLU A 140 -4.89 25.62 -2.92
N SER A 141 -3.73 25.81 -2.29
CA SER A 141 -2.85 26.95 -2.55
C SER A 141 -2.23 26.89 -3.96
N SER A 142 -1.82 25.70 -4.38
CA SER A 142 -1.26 25.43 -5.72
C SER A 142 -2.31 25.61 -6.81
N ILE A 143 -3.52 25.08 -6.59
CA ILE A 143 -4.66 25.23 -7.49
C ILE A 143 -5.03 26.70 -7.68
N LYS A 144 -5.19 27.46 -6.58
CA LYS A 144 -5.56 28.87 -6.63
C LYS A 144 -4.52 29.68 -7.41
N ARG A 145 -3.23 29.40 -7.18
CA ARG A 145 -2.12 30.03 -7.91
C ARG A 145 -2.22 29.76 -9.41
N GLU A 146 -2.43 28.51 -9.79
CA GLU A 146 -2.44 28.11 -11.19
C GLU A 146 -3.69 28.60 -11.93
N MET A 147 -4.85 28.63 -11.28
CA MET A 147 -6.07 29.24 -11.81
C MET A 147 -5.89 30.75 -12.04
N GLN A 148 -5.25 31.47 -11.11
CA GLN A 148 -4.96 32.89 -11.29
C GLN A 148 -3.95 33.13 -12.41
N PHE A 149 -2.97 32.23 -12.59
CA PHE A 149 -2.00 32.31 -13.67
C PHE A 149 -2.67 32.06 -15.02
N ALA A 150 -3.44 30.98 -15.16
CA ALA A 150 -4.20 30.63 -16.34
C ALA A 150 -5.13 31.76 -16.80
N ARG A 151 -5.87 32.37 -15.86
CA ARG A 151 -6.72 33.54 -16.11
C ARG A 151 -5.93 34.75 -16.62
N ARG A 152 -4.82 35.10 -15.96
CA ARG A 152 -4.00 36.28 -16.33
C ARG A 152 -3.29 36.11 -17.66
N ALA A 153 -2.80 34.90 -17.93
CA ALA A 153 -2.06 34.59 -19.15
C ALA A 153 -2.97 34.15 -20.32
N ASN A 154 -4.29 34.07 -20.10
CA ASN A 154 -5.26 33.49 -21.03
C ASN A 154 -4.83 32.10 -21.55
N ARG A 155 -4.34 31.25 -20.64
CA ARG A 155 -3.88 29.90 -20.94
C ARG A 155 -4.90 28.87 -20.44
N PRO A 156 -5.12 27.77 -21.17
CA PRO A 156 -6.04 26.74 -20.73
C PRO A 156 -5.50 26.01 -19.51
N LEU A 157 -6.40 25.53 -18.66
CA LEU A 157 -6.07 24.66 -17.53
C LEU A 157 -7.06 23.50 -17.53
N SER A 158 -6.56 22.28 -17.58
CA SER A 158 -7.41 21.08 -17.54
C SER A 158 -7.36 20.41 -16.19
N ILE A 159 -8.53 19.97 -15.74
CA ILE A 159 -8.69 19.10 -14.58
C ILE A 159 -9.23 17.76 -15.09
N MET A 160 -8.69 16.71 -14.50
CA MET A 160 -9.09 15.35 -14.80
C MET A 160 -9.34 14.60 -13.51
N VAL A 161 -10.57 14.15 -13.32
CA VAL A 161 -10.94 13.34 -12.16
C VAL A 161 -10.89 11.88 -12.61
N ILE A 162 -10.19 11.04 -11.85
CA ILE A 162 -10.01 9.62 -12.15
C ILE A 162 -10.67 8.81 -11.04
N ASP A 163 -11.47 7.83 -11.45
CA ASP A 163 -12.07 6.82 -10.58
C ASP A 163 -11.72 5.43 -11.12
N VAL A 164 -11.62 4.45 -10.23
CA VAL A 164 -11.37 3.05 -10.59
C VAL A 164 -12.57 2.22 -10.20
N ASP A 165 -13.09 1.46 -11.16
CA ASP A 165 -14.22 0.57 -10.90
C ASP A 165 -13.79 -0.56 -9.95
N ALA A 166 -14.50 -0.69 -8.83
CA ALA A 166 -14.28 -1.77 -7.87
C ALA A 166 -14.72 -3.14 -8.43
N ASN A 167 -15.65 -3.15 -9.39
CA ASN A 167 -16.34 -4.36 -9.87
C ASN A 167 -15.65 -5.06 -11.05
N ALA A 168 -14.49 -4.57 -11.52
CA ALA A 168 -13.81 -5.13 -12.70
C ALA A 168 -13.33 -6.59 -12.55
N ILE A 169 -13.44 -7.21 -11.36
CA ILE A 169 -13.15 -8.63 -11.16
C ILE A 169 -14.27 -9.25 -10.30
N PRO A 170 -15.04 -10.23 -10.81
CA PRO A 170 -16.04 -10.93 -10.03
C PRO A 170 -15.35 -11.85 -9.02
N LEU A 171 -15.14 -11.34 -7.80
CA LEU A 171 -14.74 -12.15 -6.65
C LEU A 171 -15.99 -12.88 -6.12
N ALA A 172 -16.02 -14.20 -6.31
CA ALA A 172 -17.09 -15.08 -5.86
C ALA A 172 -16.96 -15.41 -4.37
N MET A 173 -17.29 -14.49 -3.45
CA MET A 173 -17.25 -14.74 -1.99
C MET A 173 -18.30 -13.92 -1.19
N GLN A 174 -18.53 -14.35 0.06
CA GLN A 174 -19.64 -13.97 0.97
C GLN A 174 -19.76 -12.46 1.24
N ALA A 175 -21.00 -11.97 1.39
CA ALA A 175 -21.38 -10.56 1.28
C ALA A 175 -20.80 -9.60 2.34
N ALA A 176 -20.48 -10.07 3.56
CA ALA A 176 -20.02 -9.20 4.64
C ALA A 176 -18.51 -8.88 4.59
N GLU A 177 -17.67 -9.81 4.10
CA GLU A 177 -16.23 -9.57 3.90
C GLU A 177 -15.95 -8.77 2.62
N LYS A 178 -16.92 -8.76 1.70
CA LYS A 178 -16.84 -8.13 0.39
C LYS A 178 -16.65 -6.62 0.46
N GLU A 179 -17.34 -5.94 1.37
CA GLU A 179 -17.31 -4.47 1.44
C GLU A 179 -15.94 -3.93 1.85
N VAL A 180 -15.37 -4.47 2.94
CA VAL A 180 -14.03 -4.08 3.41
C VAL A 180 -12.96 -4.41 2.36
N GLN A 181 -13.02 -5.61 1.76
CA GLN A 181 -12.07 -6.00 0.72
C GLN A 181 -12.21 -5.15 -0.55
N GLN A 182 -13.43 -4.74 -0.93
CA GLN A 182 -13.66 -3.87 -2.07
C GLN A 182 -13.12 -2.46 -1.84
N VAL A 183 -13.31 -1.89 -0.65
CA VAL A 183 -12.75 -0.58 -0.29
C VAL A 183 -11.22 -0.63 -0.35
N LEU A 184 -10.62 -1.66 0.24
CA LEU A 184 -9.16 -1.85 0.21
C LEU A 184 -8.63 -2.08 -1.22
N ALA A 185 -9.32 -2.88 -2.03
CA ALA A 185 -8.96 -3.14 -3.41
C ALA A 185 -9.06 -1.87 -4.27
N LYS A 186 -10.13 -1.08 -4.09
CA LYS A 186 -10.31 0.20 -4.78
C LYS A 186 -9.19 1.18 -4.40
N ARG A 187 -8.93 1.35 -3.11
CA ARG A 187 -7.85 2.21 -2.60
C ARG A 187 -6.49 1.79 -3.16
N HIS A 188 -6.19 0.49 -3.13
CA HIS A 188 -4.95 -0.05 -3.68
C HIS A 188 -4.79 0.26 -5.17
N ARG A 189 -5.86 0.08 -5.97
CA ARG A 189 -5.83 0.42 -7.40
C ARG A 189 -5.58 1.92 -7.62
N LEU A 190 -6.25 2.79 -6.87
CA LEU A 190 -6.05 4.23 -6.97
C LEU A 190 -4.62 4.64 -6.59
N VAL A 191 -4.04 4.06 -5.53
CA VAL A 191 -2.63 4.29 -5.16
C VAL A 191 -1.68 3.86 -6.29
N ALA A 192 -1.91 2.69 -6.89
CA ALA A 192 -1.11 2.21 -8.01
C ALA A 192 -1.21 3.13 -9.24
N VAL A 193 -2.42 3.60 -9.57
CA VAL A 193 -2.65 4.57 -10.64
C VAL A 193 -1.96 5.89 -10.34
N THR A 194 -2.09 6.41 -9.12
CA THR A 194 -1.45 7.67 -8.69
C THR A 194 0.05 7.61 -8.89
N ARG A 195 0.69 6.50 -8.51
CA ARG A 195 2.14 6.30 -8.72
C ARG A 195 2.52 6.24 -10.19
N LEU A 196 1.73 5.56 -11.00
CA LEU A 196 1.98 5.47 -12.43
C LEU A 196 1.84 6.85 -13.09
N VAL A 197 0.80 7.59 -12.73
CA VAL A 197 0.54 8.96 -13.20
C VAL A 197 1.69 9.87 -12.79
N ALA A 198 2.01 9.95 -11.50
CA ALA A 198 3.02 10.85 -10.94
C ALA A 198 4.41 10.73 -11.62
N ARG A 199 4.82 9.51 -12.01
CA ARG A 199 6.07 9.27 -12.75
C ARG A 199 6.07 9.81 -14.18
N SER A 200 4.90 10.01 -14.76
CA SER A 200 4.72 10.49 -16.13
C SER A 200 4.36 11.97 -16.24
N LEU A 201 4.16 12.64 -15.10
CA LEU A 201 3.76 14.05 -15.08
C LEU A 201 4.87 14.99 -15.54
N ARG A 202 4.44 16.09 -16.16
CA ARG A 202 5.31 17.25 -16.38
C ARG A 202 5.61 17.91 -15.04
N ARG A 203 6.58 18.83 -15.04
CA ARG A 203 6.96 19.56 -13.82
C ARG A 203 5.85 20.47 -13.29
N THR A 204 4.97 20.94 -14.16
CA THR A 204 3.84 21.82 -13.86
C THR A 204 2.57 21.05 -13.48
N ASP A 205 2.47 19.79 -13.89
CA ASP A 205 1.30 18.95 -13.61
C ASP A 205 1.44 18.35 -12.21
N PHE A 206 0.32 18.24 -11.51
CA PHE A 206 0.31 17.66 -10.17
C PHE A 206 -0.99 16.91 -9.88
N VAL A 207 -0.91 15.94 -8.97
CA VAL A 207 -2.06 15.18 -8.50
C VAL A 207 -2.49 15.71 -7.15
N VAL A 208 -3.80 15.83 -6.96
CA VAL A 208 -4.42 15.97 -5.66
C VAL A 208 -4.89 14.58 -5.23
N ASP A 209 -4.29 14.09 -4.16
CA ASP A 209 -4.68 12.82 -3.55
C ASP A 209 -6.04 12.98 -2.87
N GLN A 210 -7.02 12.23 -3.38
CA GLN A 210 -8.36 12.08 -2.81
C GLN A 210 -8.71 10.60 -2.70
N THR A 211 -7.70 9.74 -2.52
CA THR A 211 -7.87 8.27 -2.50
C THR A 211 -8.83 7.82 -1.41
N ASP A 212 -8.93 8.55 -0.30
CA ASP A 212 -9.93 8.35 0.77
C ASP A 212 -11.36 8.60 0.29
N ASP A 213 -11.57 9.55 -0.62
CA ASP A 213 -12.85 9.81 -1.32
C ASP A 213 -13.07 8.85 -2.51
N GLY A 214 -12.15 7.90 -2.71
CA GLY A 214 -12.22 6.90 -3.77
C GLY A 214 -11.95 7.45 -5.17
N ARG A 215 -11.18 8.54 -5.30
CA ARG A 215 -10.81 9.15 -6.59
C ARG A 215 -9.46 9.84 -6.52
N ILE A 216 -8.94 10.32 -7.64
CA ILE A 216 -7.80 11.25 -7.66
C ILE A 216 -8.05 12.35 -8.68
N VAL A 217 -7.49 13.53 -8.44
CA VAL A 217 -7.65 14.67 -9.34
C VAL A 217 -6.30 15.06 -9.91
N LEU A 218 -6.15 14.99 -11.22
CA LEU A 218 -4.97 15.47 -11.93
C LEU A 218 -5.22 16.88 -12.45
N VAL A 219 -4.31 17.80 -12.12
CA VAL A 219 -4.32 19.18 -12.62
C VAL A 219 -3.20 19.31 -13.66
N MET A 220 -3.57 19.74 -14.86
CA MET A 220 -2.69 19.88 -16.02
C MET A 220 -2.76 21.30 -16.57
N PRO A 221 -1.85 22.18 -16.12
CA PRO A 221 -1.81 23.56 -16.60
C PRO A 221 -1.35 23.63 -18.06
N GLU A 222 -1.77 24.68 -18.75
CA GLU A 222 -1.44 24.96 -20.16
C GLU A 222 -1.87 23.87 -21.15
N MET A 223 -2.80 23.00 -20.73
CA MET A 223 -3.33 21.92 -21.54
C MET A 223 -4.78 22.19 -21.90
N GLY A 224 -5.08 22.30 -23.20
CA GLY A 224 -6.44 22.39 -23.70
C GLY A 224 -7.11 21.02 -23.85
N LYS A 225 -8.43 21.01 -24.03
CA LYS A 225 -9.26 19.80 -24.09
C LYS A 225 -8.73 18.71 -25.02
N ALA A 226 -8.36 19.04 -26.26
CA ALA A 226 -7.86 18.05 -27.23
C ALA A 226 -6.55 17.37 -26.79
N GLN A 227 -5.62 18.14 -26.21
CA GLN A 227 -4.36 17.61 -25.70
C GLN A 227 -4.59 16.71 -24.49
N THR A 228 -5.52 17.09 -23.61
CA THR A 228 -5.92 16.30 -22.45
C THR A 228 -6.50 14.95 -22.86
N ILE A 229 -7.39 14.92 -23.85
CA ILE A 229 -7.98 13.67 -24.38
C ILE A 229 -6.89 12.73 -24.93
N SER A 230 -5.91 13.26 -25.67
CA SER A 230 -4.81 12.43 -26.19
C SER A 230 -3.94 11.84 -25.07
N THR A 231 -3.70 12.63 -24.01
CA THR A 231 -2.91 12.22 -22.84
C THR A 231 -3.64 11.14 -22.05
N LEU A 232 -4.95 11.27 -21.95
CA LEU A 232 -5.85 10.29 -21.35
C LEU A 232 -5.84 8.95 -22.05
N ALA A 233 -5.96 8.93 -23.38
CA ALA A 233 -5.90 7.69 -24.14
C ALA A 233 -4.59 6.92 -23.87
N ARG A 234 -3.45 7.64 -23.86
CA ARG A 234 -2.13 7.07 -23.53
C ARG A 234 -2.04 6.60 -22.07
N LEU A 235 -2.61 7.36 -21.14
CA LEU A 235 -2.61 6.98 -19.73
C LEU A 235 -3.45 5.72 -19.49
N ASN A 236 -4.65 5.66 -20.05
CA ASN A 236 -5.53 4.50 -19.94
C ASN A 236 -4.88 3.25 -20.53
N GLN A 237 -4.23 3.38 -21.70
CA GLN A 237 -3.46 2.29 -22.30
C GLN A 237 -2.34 1.79 -21.36
N ARG A 238 -1.55 2.69 -20.79
CA ARG A 238 -0.48 2.32 -19.85
C ARG A 238 -1.00 1.65 -18.58
N VAL A 239 -2.16 2.10 -18.07
CA VAL A 239 -2.81 1.49 -16.91
C VAL A 239 -3.32 0.09 -17.26
N GLN A 240 -3.95 -0.08 -18.41
CA GLN A 240 -4.39 -1.39 -18.89
C GLN A 240 -3.20 -2.36 -19.07
N GLU A 241 -2.10 -1.90 -19.67
CA GLU A 241 -0.89 -2.71 -19.90
C GLU A 241 -0.17 -3.11 -18.61
N ARG A 242 -0.09 -2.21 -17.62
CA ARG A 242 0.70 -2.45 -16.39
C ARG A 242 -0.10 -2.98 -15.22
N LEU A 243 -1.36 -2.58 -15.11
CA LEU A 243 -2.22 -2.86 -13.95
C LEU A 243 -3.41 -3.76 -14.30
N GLY A 244 -3.68 -4.01 -15.59
CA GLY A 244 -4.66 -4.99 -16.05
C GLY A 244 -6.13 -4.56 -15.96
N PHE A 245 -6.41 -3.27 -15.72
CA PHE A 245 -7.76 -2.71 -15.67
C PHE A 245 -7.84 -1.37 -16.39
N SER A 246 -9.05 -0.93 -16.72
CA SER A 246 -9.32 0.36 -17.37
C SER A 246 -9.68 1.44 -16.33
N LEU A 247 -9.36 2.68 -16.66
CA LEU A 247 -9.74 3.84 -15.87
C LEU A 247 -11.09 4.38 -16.30
N ARG A 248 -11.87 4.89 -15.34
CA ARG A 248 -12.93 5.86 -15.60
C ARG A 248 -12.38 7.24 -15.30
N PHE A 249 -12.64 8.19 -16.19
CA PHE A 249 -12.16 9.55 -15.99
C PHE A 249 -13.13 10.54 -16.62
N GLY A 250 -13.13 11.75 -16.09
CA GLY A 250 -13.86 12.89 -16.64
C GLY A 250 -12.94 14.10 -16.66
N VAL A 251 -13.19 15.01 -17.60
CA VAL A 251 -12.32 16.16 -17.88
C VAL A 251 -13.14 17.42 -17.97
N ALA A 252 -12.58 18.49 -17.41
CA ALA A 252 -13.03 19.84 -17.64
C ALA A 252 -11.83 20.76 -17.93
N SER A 253 -12.01 21.73 -18.82
CA SER A 253 -10.98 22.70 -19.17
C SER A 253 -11.46 24.14 -18.93
N PHE A 254 -10.62 24.95 -18.27
CA PHE A 254 -10.71 26.41 -18.27
C PHE A 254 -10.21 26.97 -19.61
N PRO A 255 -10.81 28.04 -20.15
CA PRO A 255 -12.00 28.74 -19.63
C PRO A 255 -13.34 28.13 -20.08
N ASP A 256 -13.33 27.18 -21.02
CA ASP A 256 -14.52 26.75 -21.76
C ASP A 256 -15.61 26.10 -20.90
N GLN A 257 -15.23 25.39 -19.84
CA GLN A 257 -16.14 24.53 -19.06
C GLN A 257 -16.29 24.98 -17.60
N GLY A 258 -15.72 26.11 -17.22
CA GLY A 258 -15.80 26.63 -15.86
C GLY A 258 -14.76 27.70 -15.61
N VAL A 259 -15.10 28.64 -14.72
CA VAL A 259 -14.19 29.72 -14.35
C VAL A 259 -13.49 29.44 -13.02
N THR A 260 -14.10 28.67 -12.11
CA THR A 260 -13.51 28.27 -10.82
C THR A 260 -12.99 26.83 -10.83
N PHE A 261 -12.12 26.48 -9.89
CA PHE A 261 -11.64 25.10 -9.78
C PHE A 261 -12.79 24.15 -9.39
N GLU A 262 -13.67 24.62 -8.52
CA GLU A 262 -14.82 23.89 -8.02
C GLU A 262 -15.80 23.56 -9.14
N GLU A 263 -16.08 24.51 -10.04
CA GLU A 263 -16.88 24.27 -11.25
C GLU A 263 -16.23 23.25 -12.17
N LEU A 264 -14.93 23.38 -12.43
CA LEU A 264 -14.21 22.45 -13.30
C LEU A 264 -14.18 21.04 -12.70
N ALA A 265 -13.95 20.91 -11.40
CA ALA A 265 -14.02 19.63 -10.70
C ALA A 265 -15.43 19.02 -10.79
N TYR A 266 -16.47 19.82 -10.56
CA TYR A 266 -17.87 19.39 -10.69
C TYR A 266 -18.21 18.91 -12.11
N GLN A 267 -17.74 19.63 -13.14
CA GLN A 267 -17.96 19.24 -14.54
C GLN A 267 -17.20 17.95 -14.90
N ALA A 268 -15.95 17.82 -14.45
CA ALA A 268 -15.18 16.61 -14.63
C ALA A 268 -15.82 15.41 -13.90
N GLU A 269 -16.37 15.61 -12.70
CA GLU A 269 -17.12 14.59 -11.96
C GLU A 269 -18.44 14.22 -12.63
N SER A 270 -19.14 15.19 -13.21
CA SER A 270 -20.38 14.93 -13.95
C SER A 270 -20.11 14.10 -15.20
N ALA A 271 -18.97 14.31 -15.86
CA ALA A 271 -18.52 13.49 -17.00
C ALA A 271 -18.06 12.07 -16.62
N LEU A 272 -17.80 11.80 -15.34
CA LEU A 272 -17.48 10.46 -14.81
C LEU A 272 -18.73 9.58 -14.63
N LYS A 273 -19.89 10.18 -14.36
CA LYS A 273 -21.15 9.45 -14.23
C LYS A 273 -21.54 8.94 -15.63
N PRO A 274 -21.90 7.66 -15.79
CA PRO A 274 -22.52 7.22 -17.04
C PRO A 274 -23.72 8.13 -17.28
N VAL A 275 -23.80 8.70 -18.48
CA VAL A 275 -24.92 9.52 -18.92
C VAL A 275 -26.18 8.65 -18.84
N LEU A 276 -26.89 8.71 -17.71
CA LEU A 276 -28.25 8.22 -17.57
C LEU A 276 -29.18 9.31 -18.13
N HIS A 277 -29.08 9.58 -19.44
CA HIS A 277 -30.17 10.25 -20.16
C HIS A 277 -30.97 9.19 -20.91
N GLU A 278 -32.07 8.81 -20.25
CA GLU A 278 -33.42 8.86 -20.83
C GLU A 278 -33.57 8.31 -22.26
N ARG A 279 -33.68 6.98 -22.36
CA ARG A 279 -34.71 6.38 -23.21
C ARG A 279 -35.86 5.90 -22.32
N ARG A 280 -36.71 6.83 -21.89
CA ARG A 280 -38.08 6.50 -21.49
C ARG A 280 -38.98 7.40 -22.32
N GLY A 281 -39.68 6.76 -23.26
CA GLY A 281 -40.46 7.44 -24.27
C GLY A 281 -41.61 8.24 -23.68
N GLU A 282 -41.77 9.43 -24.22
CA GLU A 282 -43.05 10.06 -24.44
C GLU A 282 -43.00 10.60 -25.87
N ASP A 283 -43.77 9.96 -26.74
CA ASP A 283 -44.22 10.56 -27.99
C ASP A 283 -45.33 11.56 -27.59
N PRO A 284 -45.34 12.79 -28.12
CA PRO A 284 -46.10 12.95 -29.36
C PRO A 284 -45.46 13.93 -30.34
N GLY A 285 -45.45 13.54 -31.62
CA GLY A 285 -46.02 14.37 -32.69
C GLY A 285 -45.23 15.60 -33.16
N GLU A 286 -44.92 15.55 -34.45
CA GLU A 286 -44.78 16.68 -35.38
C GLU A 286 -43.52 17.58 -35.33
N ALA A 287 -42.67 17.31 -36.33
CA ALA A 287 -42.18 18.26 -37.34
C ALA A 287 -41.55 19.59 -36.89
N GLY A 288 -40.24 19.69 -37.09
CA GLY A 288 -39.54 20.97 -37.13
C GLY A 288 -38.05 20.80 -37.38
N SER A 289 -37.57 21.36 -38.48
CA SER A 289 -36.26 21.14 -39.07
C SER A 289 -35.10 21.92 -38.42
N VAL A 290 -33.88 21.52 -38.82
CA VAL A 290 -32.63 22.32 -38.95
C VAL A 290 -31.59 22.18 -37.83
N THR A 291 -30.63 21.27 -38.11
CA THR A 291 -29.17 21.33 -37.89
C THR A 291 -28.58 22.12 -36.70
N GLU A 292 -27.85 21.43 -35.82
CA GLU A 292 -26.45 21.80 -35.54
C GLU A 292 -25.64 20.59 -35.04
N ASN A 293 -24.43 20.46 -35.59
CA ASN A 293 -23.52 19.33 -35.44
C ASN A 293 -22.91 19.23 -34.03
N LEU A 294 -23.16 18.13 -33.33
CA LEU A 294 -22.27 17.62 -32.27
C LEU A 294 -21.67 16.30 -32.78
N ALA A 295 -20.46 16.40 -33.32
CA ALA A 295 -19.68 15.23 -33.73
C ALA A 295 -19.26 14.43 -32.49
N VAL A 296 -19.99 13.34 -32.24
CA VAL A 296 -19.54 12.22 -31.41
C VAL A 296 -18.34 11.61 -32.14
N VAL A 297 -17.13 11.82 -31.63
CA VAL A 297 -15.95 11.10 -32.10
C VAL A 297 -15.99 9.70 -31.51
N GLU A 298 -16.58 8.76 -32.25
CA GLU A 298 -16.38 7.33 -32.01
C GLU A 298 -14.90 7.00 -32.31
N VAL A 299 -14.21 6.48 -31.31
CA VAL A 299 -12.85 5.94 -31.47
C VAL A 299 -12.99 4.54 -32.09
N PRO A 300 -12.41 4.26 -33.28
CA PRO A 300 -12.56 2.95 -33.91
C PRO A 300 -11.79 1.88 -33.13
N ALA A 301 -12.45 0.75 -32.90
CA ALA A 301 -11.87 -0.45 -32.31
C ALA A 301 -10.68 -0.95 -33.14
N VAL A 302 -9.54 -1.15 -32.49
CA VAL A 302 -8.33 -1.72 -33.08
C VAL A 302 -8.59 -3.19 -33.41
N LYS A 303 -8.74 -3.50 -34.71
CA LYS A 303 -8.70 -4.88 -35.22
C LYS A 303 -7.27 -5.43 -35.03
N GLN A 304 -7.13 -6.44 -34.18
CA GLN A 304 -5.93 -7.26 -34.11
C GLN A 304 -5.76 -8.01 -35.44
N VAL A 305 -4.69 -7.68 -36.17
CA VAL A 305 -4.20 -8.48 -37.30
C VAL A 305 -3.28 -9.55 -36.72
N VAL A 306 -3.82 -10.75 -36.52
CA VAL A 306 -3.01 -11.97 -36.37
C VAL A 306 -2.48 -12.32 -37.76
N ARG A 307 -1.22 -12.00 -38.04
CA ARG A 307 -0.48 -12.59 -39.17
C ARG A 307 0.18 -13.88 -38.69
N THR A 308 -0.42 -14.99 -39.07
CA THR A 308 0.24 -16.28 -39.27
C THR A 308 1.35 -16.10 -40.31
N SER A 309 2.60 -16.41 -39.94
CA SER A 309 3.63 -16.78 -40.92
C SER A 309 4.10 -18.20 -40.61
N GLU A 310 3.47 -19.16 -41.26
CA GLU A 310 4.07 -20.46 -41.53
C GLU A 310 4.69 -20.43 -42.93
N ARG A 311 5.84 -21.09 -43.05
CA ARG A 311 6.56 -21.61 -44.25
C ARG A 311 7.32 -20.63 -45.15
N SER A 312 8.64 -20.76 -45.13
CA SER A 312 9.45 -21.36 -46.23
C SER A 312 10.89 -20.80 -46.20
N GLY A 313 11.86 -21.65 -45.89
CA GLY A 313 13.29 -21.33 -45.94
C GLY A 313 14.08 -22.08 -44.88
#